data_AF-A0A0L6VZB5-F1
#
_entry.id   AF-A0A0L6VZB5-F1
#
_cell.length_a   1.000
_cell.length_b   1.000
_cell.length_c   1.000
_cell.angle_alpha   90.00
_cell.angle_beta   90.00
_cell.angle_gamma   90.00
#
_symmetry.space_group_name_H-M   'P 1'
#
loop_
_entity.id
_entity.type
_entity.pdbx_description
1 polymer ?
#
loop_
_entity_poly.entity_id
_entity_poly.type
_entity_poly.pdbx_seq_one_letter_code
_entity_poly.pdbx_strand_id
1 'polypeptide(L)'
;MAKQKQLIKKIKPHVNLYRDDRTGIAWVEDGSTGNKHSCHPNIDSTGSVAGMKKMGYWGRADRTVRCCGAIYNIDRCVVSDEFDEIARQHCKCGGKH
;
A
#
# COMPACT_ATOMS: atom_id res chain seq x y z
N MET A 1 -11.23 20.15 -2.73
CA MET A 1 -10.85 18.79 -2.28
C MET A 1 -9.34 18.67 -2.44
N ALA A 2 -8.58 18.64 -1.35
CA ALA A 2 -7.11 18.58 -1.41
C ALA A 2 -6.65 17.29 -2.08
N LYS A 3 -5.61 17.35 -2.91
CA LYS A 3 -4.98 16.17 -3.53
C LYS A 3 -4.61 15.16 -2.43
N GLN A 4 -5.26 14.01 -2.41
CA GLN A 4 -5.05 12.98 -1.38
C GLN A 4 -3.71 12.22 -1.56
N LYS A 5 -3.07 12.39 -2.71
CA LYS A 5 -1.88 11.68 -3.18
C LYS A 5 -0.76 12.67 -3.53
N GLN A 6 0.37 12.53 -2.85
CA GLN A 6 1.60 13.29 -3.09
C GLN A 6 2.55 12.47 -3.98
N LEU A 7 3.06 13.07 -5.06
CA LEU A 7 4.18 12.49 -5.83
C LEU A 7 5.47 12.71 -5.03
N ILE A 8 6.14 11.61 -4.67
CA ILE A 8 7.39 11.66 -3.89
C ILE A 8 8.60 11.63 -4.83
N LYS A 9 8.57 10.74 -5.83
CA LYS A 9 9.69 10.53 -6.75
C LYS A 9 9.22 9.96 -8.09
N LYS A 10 9.79 10.44 -9.19
CA LYS A 10 9.74 9.75 -10.48
C LYS A 10 10.88 8.74 -10.51
N ILE A 11 10.57 7.45 -10.57
CA ILE A 11 11.60 6.38 -10.51
C ILE A 11 12.23 6.19 -11.89
N LYS A 12 11.39 5.96 -12.90
CA LYS A 12 11.76 5.80 -14.31
C LYS A 12 10.55 6.18 -15.19
N PRO A 13 10.65 6.20 -16.54
CA PRO A 13 9.50 6.50 -17.39
C PRO A 13 8.28 5.65 -17.02
N HIS A 14 7.12 6.30 -16.87
CA HIS A 14 5.85 5.69 -16.46
C HIS A 14 5.79 5.09 -15.04
N VAL A 15 6.88 5.13 -14.26
CA VAL A 15 6.94 4.57 -12.91
C VAL A 15 7.15 5.66 -11.88
N ASN A 16 6.18 5.82 -10.98
CA ASN A 16 6.13 6.92 -10.03
C ASN A 16 5.85 6.41 -8.61
N LEU A 17 6.60 6.92 -7.64
CA LEU A 17 6.36 6.71 -6.22
C LEU A 17 5.43 7.79 -5.68
N TYR A 18 4.39 7.36 -5.00
CA TYR A 18 3.43 8.23 -4.33
C TYR A 18 3.29 7.88 -2.85
N ARG A 19 2.72 8.83 -2.10
CA ARG A 19 2.26 8.63 -0.74
C ARG A 19 0.93 9.33 -0.53
N ASP A 20 0.04 8.73 0.24
CA ASP A 20 -1.22 9.34 0.66
C ASP A 20 -0.98 10.18 1.92
N ASP A 21 -1.33 11.46 1.87
CA ASP A 21 -1.00 12.42 2.94
C ASP A 21 -1.81 12.18 4.22
N ARG A 22 -2.95 11.49 4.12
CA ARG A 22 -3.82 11.22 5.26
C ARG A 22 -3.42 9.95 5.99
N THR A 23 -3.10 8.91 5.25
CA THR A 23 -2.85 7.56 5.77
C THR A 23 -1.38 7.22 5.87
N GLY A 24 -0.51 7.97 5.18
CA GLY A 24 0.91 7.71 5.09
C GLY A 24 1.29 6.50 4.22
N ILE A 25 0.33 5.79 3.63
CA ILE A 25 0.61 4.65 2.74
C ILE A 25 1.39 5.15 1.53
N ALA A 26 2.52 4.49 1.25
CA ALA A 26 3.28 4.71 0.03
C ALA A 26 3.10 3.53 -0.94
N TRP A 27 3.10 3.84 -2.23
CA TRP A 27 3.03 2.85 -3.30
C TRP A 27 3.73 3.38 -4.56
N VAL A 28 4.28 2.46 -5.33
CA VAL A 28 4.76 2.72 -6.69
C VAL A 28 3.64 2.39 -7.66
N GLU A 29 3.32 3.30 -8.58
CA GLU A 29 2.50 3.01 -9.75
C GLU A 29 3.41 2.75 -10.93
N ASP A 30 3.36 1.54 -11.46
CA ASP A 30 4.03 1.16 -12.69
C ASP A 30 3.05 1.24 -13.85
N GLY A 31 3.08 2.37 -14.57
CA GLY A 31 2.24 2.60 -15.74
C GLY A 31 2.58 1.71 -16.94
N SER A 32 3.70 0.98 -16.93
CA SER A 32 4.04 0.03 -17.99
C SER A 32 3.29 -1.30 -17.86
N THR A 33 2.92 -1.69 -16.64
CA THR A 33 2.20 -2.93 -16.33
C THR A 33 0.77 -2.67 -15.83
N GLY A 34 0.50 -1.46 -15.35
CA GLY A 34 -0.76 -1.11 -14.68
C GLY A 34 -0.78 -1.48 -13.18
N ASN A 35 0.32 -2.04 -12.66
CA ASN A 35 0.40 -2.52 -11.28
C ASN A 35 0.69 -1.40 -10.28
N LYS A 36 0.25 -1.64 -9.04
CA LYS A 36 0.62 -0.84 -7.87
C LYS A 36 1.38 -1.72 -6.89
N HIS A 37 2.56 -1.28 -6.49
CA HIS A 37 3.46 -2.00 -5.58
C HIS A 37 3.47 -1.31 -4.22
N SER A 38 3.42 -2.08 -3.15
CA SER A 38 3.39 -1.57 -1.79
C SER A 38 3.88 -2.65 -0.83
N CYS A 39 4.63 -2.24 0.19
CA CYS A 39 5.10 -3.14 1.23
C CYS A 39 3.98 -3.74 2.08
N HIS A 40 2.76 -3.19 2.02
CA HIS A 40 1.63 -3.71 2.77
C HIS A 40 0.72 -4.57 1.88
N PRO A 41 0.43 -5.82 2.27
CA PRO A 41 -0.54 -6.63 1.54
C PRO A 41 -1.91 -5.95 1.63
N ASN A 42 -2.65 -6.02 0.53
CA ASN A 42 -3.93 -5.36 0.40
C ASN A 42 -4.95 -6.23 -0.30
N ILE A 43 -6.21 -5.85 -0.16
CA ILE A 43 -7.34 -6.39 -0.90
C ILE A 43 -8.09 -5.23 -1.55
N ASP A 44 -8.90 -5.52 -2.56
CA ASP A 44 -9.77 -4.53 -3.17
C ASP A 44 -10.64 -3.81 -2.12
N SER A 45 -11.04 -2.57 -2.40
CA SER A 45 -11.93 -1.79 -1.52
C SER A 45 -13.22 -2.50 -1.12
N THR A 46 -13.71 -3.43 -1.94
CA THR A 46 -14.90 -4.26 -1.69
C THR A 46 -14.59 -5.61 -1.02
N GLY A 47 -13.30 -5.92 -0.83
CA GLY A 47 -12.83 -7.14 -0.19
C GLY A 47 -13.19 -7.27 1.29
N SER A 48 -13.20 -8.50 1.80
CA SER A 48 -13.61 -8.82 3.17
C SER A 48 -12.44 -8.97 4.14
N VAL A 49 -12.20 -7.93 4.96
CA VAL A 49 -11.22 -7.99 6.06
C VAL A 49 -11.54 -9.11 7.04
N ALA A 50 -12.82 -9.30 7.37
CA ALA A 50 -13.27 -10.38 8.25
C ALA A 50 -12.96 -11.76 7.65
N GLY A 51 -13.17 -11.92 6.33
CA GLY A 51 -12.79 -13.12 5.58
C GLY A 51 -11.29 -13.39 5.65
N MET A 52 -10.46 -12.38 5.37
CA MET A 52 -9.00 -12.50 5.45
C MET A 52 -8.51 -12.93 6.84
N LYS A 53 -9.13 -12.40 7.90
CA LYS A 53 -8.84 -12.79 9.29
C LYS A 53 -9.35 -14.19 9.63
N LYS A 54 -10.54 -14.57 9.15
CA LYS A 54 -11.14 -15.90 9.39
C LYS A 54 -10.32 -17.02 8.73
N MET A 55 -9.81 -16.78 7.51
CA MET A 55 -8.99 -17.75 6.76
C MET A 55 -7.52 -17.80 7.23
N GLY A 56 -7.11 -16.93 8.16
CA GLY A 56 -5.75 -16.92 8.70
C GLY A 56 -4.72 -16.20 7.85
N TYR A 57 -5.10 -15.61 6.70
CA TYR A 57 -4.19 -14.79 5.90
C TYR A 57 -3.75 -13.54 6.66
N TRP A 58 -4.67 -12.91 7.39
CA TRP A 58 -4.38 -11.75 8.25
C TRP A 58 -4.60 -12.10 9.73
N GLY A 59 -3.85 -11.45 10.62
CA GLY A 59 -3.99 -11.63 12.06
C GLY A 59 -5.29 -11.03 12.60
N ARG A 60 -5.86 -11.65 13.64
CA ARG A 60 -7.13 -11.19 14.24
C ARG A 60 -7.07 -9.73 14.71
N ALA A 61 -5.94 -9.34 15.29
CA ALA A 61 -5.69 -7.98 15.79
C ALA A 61 -5.07 -7.02 14.76
N ASP A 62 -4.77 -7.49 13.54
CA ASP A 62 -4.13 -6.65 12.51
C ASP A 62 -5.02 -5.45 12.18
N ARG A 63 -4.42 -4.26 12.16
CA ARG A 63 -5.05 -2.99 11.79
C ARG A 63 -5.05 -2.84 10.27
N THR A 64 -6.10 -2.20 9.77
CA THR A 64 -6.25 -1.94 8.34
C THR A 64 -6.53 -0.48 8.05
N VAL A 65 -6.11 -0.02 6.87
CA VAL A 65 -6.33 1.34 6.41
C VAL A 65 -6.84 1.33 4.98
N ARG A 66 -7.84 2.16 4.69
CA ARG A 66 -8.37 2.36 3.33
C ARG A 66 -7.64 3.50 2.65
N CYS A 67 -6.97 3.21 1.54
CA CYS A 67 -6.40 4.22 0.64
C CYS A 67 -6.56 3.75 -0.80
N CYS A 68 -6.78 4.70 -1.70
CA CYS A 68 -6.41 4.53 -3.10
C CYS A 68 -7.09 3.36 -3.83
N GLY A 69 -8.32 3.03 -3.41
CA GLY A 69 -9.14 1.94 -3.96
C GLY A 69 -8.91 0.57 -3.30
N ALA A 70 -8.11 0.48 -2.23
CA ALA A 70 -7.79 -0.76 -1.56
C ALA A 70 -7.88 -0.66 -0.03
N ILE A 71 -7.87 -1.82 0.62
CA ILE A 71 -7.74 -1.98 2.07
C ILE A 71 -6.38 -2.61 2.34
N TYR A 72 -5.50 -1.86 2.98
CA TYR A 72 -4.15 -2.29 3.35
C TYR A 72 -4.13 -2.84 4.76
N ASN A 73 -3.45 -3.97 4.97
CA ASN A 73 -3.08 -4.44 6.30
C ASN A 73 -1.73 -3.82 6.68
N ILE A 74 -1.76 -2.84 7.57
CA ILE A 74 -0.56 -2.06 7.95
C ILE A 74 0.31 -2.76 8.99
N ASP A 75 -0.19 -3.81 9.64
CA ASP A 75 0.58 -4.58 10.63
C ASP A 75 1.36 -5.75 10.01
N ARG A 76 1.38 -5.81 8.68
CA ARG A 76 2.15 -6.76 7.86
C ARG A 76 3.02 -5.99 6.88
N CYS A 77 4.26 -6.43 6.74
CA CYS A 77 5.20 -5.97 5.72
C CYS A 77 5.61 -7.18 4.87
N VAL A 78 5.28 -7.15 3.59
CA VAL A 78 5.59 -8.19 2.61
C VAL A 78 6.22 -7.47 1.43
N VAL A 79 7.51 -7.69 1.23
CA VAL A 79 8.30 -7.10 0.14
C VAL A 79 8.68 -8.23 -0.80
N SER A 80 8.21 -8.14 -2.03
CA SER A 80 8.42 -9.19 -3.04
C SER A 80 9.31 -8.75 -4.19
N ASP A 81 9.40 -7.44 -4.44
CA ASP A 81 10.21 -6.86 -5.50
C ASP A 81 10.86 -5.51 -5.09
N GLU A 82 11.63 -4.93 -6.00
CA GLU A 82 12.32 -3.64 -5.79
C GLU A 82 11.35 -2.46 -5.58
N PHE A 83 10.15 -2.51 -6.14
CA PHE A 83 9.17 -1.43 -6.02
C PHE A 83 8.44 -1.48 -4.68
N ASP A 84 8.17 -2.67 -4.16
CA ASP A 84 7.69 -2.86 -2.78
C ASP A 84 8.70 -2.30 -1.78
N GLU A 85 10.00 -2.56 -1.99
CA GLU A 85 11.08 -2.05 -1.13
C GLU A 85 11.17 -0.52 -1.19
N ILE A 86 11.09 0.07 -2.39
CA ILE A 86 11.05 1.53 -2.54
C ILE A 86 9.81 2.10 -1.84
N ALA A 87 8.64 1.48 -2.00
CA ALA A 87 7.44 1.93 -1.29
C ALA A 87 7.61 1.86 0.23
N ARG A 88 8.21 0.78 0.75
CA ARG A 88 8.50 0.57 2.18
C ARG A 88 9.29 1.72 2.80
N GLN A 89 10.38 2.12 2.14
CA GLN A 89 11.29 3.18 2.61
C GLN A 89 10.62 4.55 2.73
N HIS A 90 9.53 4.78 2.00
CA HIS A 90 8.82 6.05 1.97
C HIS A 90 7.46 6.02 2.66
N CYS A 91 7.01 4.85 3.12
CA CYS A 91 5.76 4.68 3.84
C CYS A 91 5.85 5.28 5.25
N LYS A 92 4.75 5.92 5.68
CA LYS A 92 4.63 6.58 7.00
C LYS A 92 3.29 6.26 7.65
N CYS A 93 2.77 5.05 7.42
CA CYS A 93 1.41 4.70 7.86
C CYS A 93 1.26 4.38 9.35
N GLY A 94 2.36 4.39 10.12
CA GLY A 94 2.36 3.96 11.53
C GLY A 94 2.23 2.44 11.71
N GLY A 95 2.35 1.68 10.61
CA GLY A 95 2.39 0.22 10.57
C GLY A 95 3.79 -0.35 10.69
N LYS A 96 3.92 -1.65 10.37
CA LYS A 96 5.21 -2.35 10.30
C LYS A 96 5.84 -2.15 8.94
N HIS A 97 7.13 -1.83 8.93
CA HIS A 97 7.95 -1.62 7.73
C HIS A 97 9.25 -2.38 7.91
#